data_AF-A0A396A955-F1
#
_entry.id   AF-A0A396A955-F1
#
_cell.length_a   1.000
_cell.length_b   1.000
_cell.length_c   1.000
_cell.angle_alpha   90.00
_cell.angle_beta   90.00
_cell.angle_gamma   90.00
#
_symmetry.space_group_name_H-M   'P 1'
#
loop_
_entity.id
_entity.type
_entity.pdbx_description
1 polymer ?
#
loop_
_entity_poly.entity_id
_entity_poly.type
_entity_poly.pdbx_seq_one_letter_code
_entity_poly.pdbx_strand_id
1 'polypeptide(L)'
;MIICKNCGAEYDDEQDHCPYCGGDNFGKSVQVHEDMMNELKREKRQWEKMPEKVAGKGMSWTARLGIGTVIAVVIICIIVFIASSISRKVSYQVEQKNLEKLESLYQSGDYEGICEYLKKVGHTYQSYFDKYTEVERMQRYLNNLHDEDDSYLQWIVKNDKADALSNIDYIVGILSECQEAADAYYKYEEEDAVTYYTEYCYDYMKEHYEISEDEIKSCIDEAGGLTYDDKDQITEALQKLAISRLKDKME
;
A
#
# COMPACT_ATOMS: atom_id res chain seq x y z
N MET A 1 9.88 47.95 31.37
CA MET A 1 11.12 47.15 31.20
C MET A 1 11.09 45.96 32.15
N ILE A 2 11.30 44.75 31.63
CA ILE A 2 11.32 43.48 32.37
C ILE A 2 12.57 42.67 32.02
N ILE A 3 12.98 41.80 32.94
CA ILE A 3 14.11 40.88 32.72
C ILE A 3 13.56 39.53 32.28
N CYS A 4 14.03 39.01 31.14
CA CYS A 4 13.63 37.71 30.63
C CYS A 4 14.10 36.61 31.58
N LYS A 5 13.17 35.78 32.07
CA LYS A 5 13.51 34.63 32.93
C LYS A 5 14.27 33.52 32.20
N ASN A 6 14.19 33.49 30.86
CA ASN A 6 14.85 32.47 30.05
C ASN A 6 16.30 32.84 29.68
N CYS A 7 16.60 34.12 29.41
CA CYS A 7 17.94 34.54 28.97
C CYS A 7 18.57 35.68 29.78
N GLY A 8 17.87 36.27 30.75
CA GLY A 8 18.37 37.35 31.60
C GLY A 8 18.48 38.72 30.93
N ALA A 9 18.12 38.85 29.65
CA ALA A 9 18.12 40.14 28.96
C ALA A 9 17.00 41.06 29.48
N GLU A 10 17.30 42.35 29.62
CA GLU A 10 16.30 43.38 29.92
C GLU A 10 15.68 43.90 28.63
N TYR A 11 14.35 43.97 28.58
CA TYR A 11 13.61 44.39 27.39
C TYR A 11 12.29 45.06 27.76
N ASP A 12 11.66 45.70 26.79
CA ASP A 12 10.37 46.37 26.98
C ASP A 12 9.26 45.36 27.33
N ASP A 13 8.49 45.68 28.38
CA ASP A 13 7.36 44.87 28.84
C ASP A 13 6.15 44.94 27.92
N GLU A 14 6.13 45.85 26.96
CA GLU A 14 5.16 45.89 25.88
C GLU A 14 5.39 44.82 24.80
N GLN A 15 6.51 44.10 24.79
CA GLN A 15 6.76 43.02 23.80
C GLN A 15 6.15 41.69 24.24
N ASP A 16 5.53 40.95 23.31
CA ASP A 16 4.89 39.64 23.59
C ASP A 16 5.91 38.53 23.85
N HIS A 17 7.08 38.63 23.23
CA HIS A 17 8.20 37.71 23.40
C HIS A 17 9.48 38.50 23.61
N CYS A 18 10.43 37.90 24.32
CA CYS A 18 11.77 38.45 24.45
C CYS A 18 12.44 38.51 23.07
N PRO A 19 12.89 39.68 22.57
CA PRO A 19 13.46 39.82 21.23
C PRO A 19 14.79 39.09 21.05
N TYR A 20 15.44 38.71 22.16
CA TYR A 20 16.76 38.07 22.15
C TYR A 20 16.69 36.54 22.11
N CYS A 21 15.69 35.93 22.76
CA CYS A 21 15.60 34.47 22.88
C CYS A 21 14.24 33.89 22.51
N GLY A 22 13.26 34.72 22.17
CA GLY A 22 11.90 34.31 21.87
C GLY A 22 11.10 33.80 23.08
N GLY A 23 11.65 33.87 24.28
CA GLY A 23 10.97 33.42 25.50
C GLY A 23 9.77 34.31 25.82
N ASP A 24 8.64 33.69 26.17
CA ASP A 24 7.38 34.39 26.40
C ASP A 24 7.46 35.43 27.53
N ASN A 25 6.82 36.57 27.31
CA ASN A 25 6.56 37.54 28.36
C ASN A 25 5.37 37.06 29.22
N PHE A 26 5.69 36.22 30.20
CA PHE A 26 4.68 35.63 31.10
C PHE A 26 3.86 36.69 31.86
N GLY A 27 4.46 37.85 32.17
CA GLY A 27 3.73 38.95 32.84
C GLY A 27 2.63 39.52 31.96
N LYS A 28 2.94 39.78 30.69
CA LYS A 28 1.98 40.29 29.71
C LYS A 28 0.95 39.24 29.31
N SER A 29 1.34 37.96 29.14
CA SER A 29 0.37 36.89 28.84
C SER A 29 -0.64 36.68 29.98
N VAL A 30 -0.18 36.77 31.24
CA VAL A 30 -1.07 36.75 32.41
C VAL A 30 -1.98 37.97 32.45
N GLN A 31 -1.46 39.18 32.17
CA GLN A 31 -2.26 40.40 32.16
C GLN A 31 -3.35 40.37 31.06
N VAL A 32 -2.99 39.94 29.84
CA VAL A 32 -3.96 39.76 28.74
C VAL A 32 -5.02 38.72 29.11
N HIS A 33 -4.63 37.61 29.75
CA HIS A 33 -5.59 36.63 30.26
C HIS A 33 -6.49 37.20 31.36
N GLU A 34 -5.95 37.97 32.29
CA GLU A 34 -6.71 38.58 33.38
C GLU A 34 -7.71 39.62 32.85
N ASP A 35 -7.29 40.44 31.88
CA ASP A 35 -8.14 41.41 31.19
C ASP A 35 -9.26 40.72 30.41
N MET A 36 -8.93 39.66 29.65
CA MET A 36 -9.94 38.85 28.93
C MET A 36 -10.93 38.19 29.90
N MET A 37 -10.45 37.67 31.04
CA MET A 37 -11.32 37.08 32.06
C MET A 37 -12.19 38.12 32.77
N ASN A 38 -11.70 39.35 32.93
CA ASN A 38 -12.45 40.45 33.52
C ASN A 38 -13.50 40.99 32.54
N GLU A 39 -13.20 41.03 31.25
CA GLU A 39 -14.15 41.34 30.18
C GLU A 39 -15.26 40.29 30.12
N LEU A 40 -14.91 39.00 30.09
CA LEU A 40 -15.89 37.91 30.17
C LEU A 40 -16.74 37.96 31.44
N LYS A 41 -16.18 38.35 32.59
CA LYS A 41 -16.95 38.57 33.82
C LYS A 41 -17.88 39.78 33.71
N ARG A 42 -17.49 40.84 33.00
CA ARG A 42 -18.35 42.02 32.74
C ARG A 42 -19.48 41.66 31.79
N GLU A 43 -19.19 40.96 30.70
CA GLU A 43 -20.19 40.41 29.79
C GLU A 43 -21.12 39.46 30.55
N LYS A 44 -20.60 38.51 31.33
CA LYS A 44 -21.43 37.63 32.17
C LYS A 44 -22.36 38.42 33.09
N ARG A 45 -21.87 39.49 33.75
CA ARG A 45 -22.72 40.38 34.55
C ARG A 45 -23.73 41.15 33.71
N GLN A 46 -23.42 41.51 32.46
CA GLN A 46 -24.39 42.09 31.53
C GLN A 46 -25.45 41.06 31.10
N TRP A 47 -25.07 39.80 30.88
CA TRP A 47 -25.98 38.69 30.60
C TRP A 47 -26.86 38.35 31.81
N GLU A 48 -26.30 38.35 33.02
CA GLU A 48 -27.04 38.14 34.28
C GLU A 48 -27.97 39.32 34.62
N LYS A 49 -27.60 40.56 34.25
CA LYS A 49 -28.44 41.75 34.41
C LYS A 49 -29.35 42.02 33.22
N MET A 50 -29.23 41.22 32.15
CA MET A 50 -30.16 41.30 31.04
C MET A 50 -31.54 40.99 31.61
N PRO A 51 -32.51 41.91 31.53
CA PRO A 51 -33.81 41.64 32.11
C PRO A 51 -34.35 40.35 31.50
N GLU A 52 -35.10 39.57 32.29
CA GLU A 52 -35.93 38.44 31.84
C GLU A 52 -36.85 38.78 30.64
N LYS A 53 -36.79 39.97 30.05
CA LYS A 53 -37.47 40.38 28.83
C LYS A 53 -36.90 39.76 27.55
N VAL A 54 -35.73 39.12 27.57
CA VAL A 54 -35.33 38.22 26.46
C VAL A 54 -35.88 36.79 26.67
N ALA A 55 -36.24 36.45 27.92
CA ALA A 55 -36.97 35.23 28.28
C ALA A 55 -38.49 35.44 28.42
N GLY A 56 -39.00 36.66 28.16
CA GLY A 56 -40.31 37.08 28.67
C GLY A 56 -41.01 38.14 27.84
N LYS A 57 -41.30 37.84 26.57
CA LYS A 57 -42.52 38.23 25.85
C LYS A 57 -42.55 37.54 24.48
N GLY A 58 -43.50 36.60 24.32
CA GLY A 58 -43.86 35.84 23.12
C GLY A 58 -42.96 36.00 21.88
N MET A 59 -41.84 35.30 21.84
CA MET A 59 -41.16 35.01 20.58
C MET A 59 -42.14 34.21 19.71
N SER A 60 -42.40 34.67 18.49
CA SER A 60 -43.40 34.05 17.61
C SER A 60 -43.12 32.56 17.49
N TRP A 61 -44.17 31.74 17.54
CA TRP A 61 -44.05 30.28 17.42
C TRP A 61 -43.20 29.89 16.20
N THR A 62 -43.28 30.68 15.12
CA THR A 62 -42.44 30.57 13.91
C THR A 62 -40.94 30.75 14.15
N ALA A 63 -40.51 31.69 14.99
CA ALA A 63 -39.10 31.89 15.30
C ALA A 63 -38.55 30.77 16.21
N ARG A 64 -39.37 30.25 17.13
CA ARG A 64 -38.97 29.10 17.99
C ARG A 64 -38.83 27.82 17.18
N LEU A 65 -39.75 27.58 16.24
CA LEU A 65 -39.63 26.49 15.28
C LEU A 65 -38.37 26.68 14.41
N GLY A 66 -38.12 27.88 13.90
CA GLY A 66 -36.92 28.18 13.11
C GLY A 66 -35.61 27.85 13.85
N ILE A 67 -35.45 28.31 15.10
CA ILE A 67 -34.26 28.00 15.90
C ILE A 67 -34.16 26.50 16.20
N GLY A 68 -35.28 25.86 16.57
CA GLY A 68 -35.32 24.41 16.80
C GLY A 68 -34.91 23.60 15.57
N THR A 69 -35.36 23.99 14.38
CA THR A 69 -35.00 23.36 13.11
C THR A 69 -33.52 23.55 12.79
N VAL A 70 -32.97 24.75 12.98
CA VAL A 70 -31.54 25.00 12.74
C VAL A 70 -30.66 24.17 13.68
N ILE A 71 -31.00 24.11 14.98
CA ILE A 71 -30.27 23.28 15.95
C ILE A 71 -30.35 21.79 15.55
N ALA A 72 -31.53 21.30 15.15
CA ALA A 72 -31.69 19.92 14.71
C ALA A 72 -30.83 19.60 13.46
N VAL A 73 -30.78 20.50 12.48
CA VAL A 73 -29.93 20.34 11.29
C VAL A 73 -28.45 20.30 11.66
N VAL A 74 -27.98 21.21 12.54
CA VAL A 74 -26.59 21.22 13.01
C VAL A 74 -26.23 19.92 13.72
N ILE A 75 -27.12 19.39 14.58
CA ILE A 75 -26.91 18.10 15.26
C ILE A 75 -26.81 16.96 14.25
N ILE A 76 -27.69 16.92 13.23
CA ILE A 76 -27.62 15.91 12.17
C ILE A 76 -26.29 15.99 11.41
N CYS A 77 -25.84 17.19 11.04
CA CYS A 77 -24.55 17.39 10.38
C CYS A 77 -23.38 16.89 11.23
N ILE A 78 -23.38 17.16 12.54
CA ILE A 78 -22.35 16.66 13.47
C ILE A 78 -22.38 15.13 13.53
N ILE A 79 -23.56 14.51 13.64
CA ILE A 79 -23.71 13.04 13.67
C ILE A 79 -23.16 12.42 12.38
N VAL A 80 -23.52 12.97 11.21
CA VAL A 80 -23.03 12.48 9.91
C VAL A 80 -21.51 12.63 9.80
N PHE A 81 -20.95 13.76 10.25
CA PHE A 81 -19.51 13.98 10.26
C PHE A 81 -18.77 13.00 11.18
N ILE A 82 -19.30 12.75 12.38
CA ILE A 82 -18.74 11.77 13.32
C ILE A 82 -18.83 10.35 12.73
N ALA A 83 -19.99 9.96 12.18
CA ALA A 83 -20.15 8.64 11.55
C ALA A 83 -19.22 8.44 10.34
N SER A 84 -19.04 9.48 9.50
CA SER A 84 -18.11 9.46 8.37
C SER A 84 -16.64 9.37 8.81
N SER A 85 -16.26 10.11 9.85
CA SER A 85 -14.89 10.06 10.37
C SER A 85 -14.55 8.73 11.05
N ILE A 86 -15.50 8.14 11.80
CA ILE A 86 -15.35 6.82 12.41
C ILE A 86 -15.26 5.74 11.33
N SER A 87 -16.17 5.74 10.35
CA SER A 87 -16.14 4.75 9.26
C SER A 87 -14.85 4.81 8.46
N ARG A 88 -14.35 6.00 8.11
CA ARG A 88 -13.02 6.16 7.49
C ARG A 88 -11.89 5.61 8.36
N LYS A 89 -11.90 5.91 9.66
CA LYS A 89 -10.87 5.42 10.58
C LYS A 89 -10.90 3.90 10.70
N VAL A 90 -12.09 3.29 10.75
CA VAL A 90 -12.26 1.83 10.76
C VAL A 90 -11.76 1.22 9.45
N SER A 91 -12.11 1.80 8.29
CA SER A 91 -11.60 1.34 6.99
C SER A 91 -10.07 1.35 6.97
N TYR A 92 -9.47 2.49 7.33
CA TYR A 92 -8.02 2.64 7.38
C TYR A 92 -7.36 1.62 8.31
N GLN A 93 -7.94 1.35 9.48
CA GLN A 93 -7.41 0.35 10.40
C GLN A 93 -7.51 -1.08 9.87
N VAL A 94 -8.56 -1.41 9.11
CA VAL A 94 -8.69 -2.71 8.45
C VAL A 94 -7.63 -2.85 7.36
N GLU A 95 -7.44 -1.81 6.55
CA GLU A 95 -6.42 -1.78 5.49
C GLU A 95 -5.01 -1.95 6.05
N GLN A 96 -4.66 -1.22 7.12
CA GLN A 96 -3.36 -1.36 7.80
C GLN A 96 -3.13 -2.78 8.30
N LYS A 97 -4.13 -3.42 8.91
CA LYS A 97 -4.01 -4.82 9.37
C LYS A 97 -3.82 -5.80 8.22
N ASN A 98 -4.48 -5.56 7.09
CA ASN A 98 -4.31 -6.38 5.90
C ASN A 98 -2.88 -6.24 5.34
N LEU A 99 -2.35 -5.02 5.31
CA LEU A 99 -0.98 -4.73 4.89
C LEU A 99 0.04 -5.35 5.84
N GLU A 100 -0.12 -5.19 7.16
CA GLU A 100 0.75 -5.83 8.16
C GLU A 100 0.80 -7.35 7.97
N LYS A 101 -0.35 -7.97 7.65
CA LYS A 101 -0.42 -9.41 7.41
C LYS A 101 0.29 -9.80 6.10
N LEU A 102 0.06 -9.05 5.02
CA LEU A 102 0.71 -9.31 3.72
C LEU A 102 2.22 -9.10 3.79
N GLU A 103 2.68 -8.04 4.46
CA GLU A 103 4.10 -7.78 4.65
C GLU A 103 4.76 -8.86 5.52
N SER A 104 4.06 -9.33 6.56
CA SER A 104 4.52 -10.47 7.35
C SER A 104 4.65 -11.75 6.53
N LEU A 105 3.74 -12.01 5.58
CA LEU A 105 3.82 -13.16 4.69
C LEU A 105 5.00 -13.00 3.71
N TYR A 106 5.14 -11.81 3.13
CA TYR A 106 6.23 -11.44 2.23
C TYR A 106 7.61 -11.65 2.88
N GLN A 107 7.82 -11.09 4.08
CA GLN A 107 9.07 -11.23 4.84
C GLN A 107 9.38 -12.68 5.24
N SER A 108 8.35 -13.52 5.34
CA SER A 108 8.52 -14.95 5.60
C SER A 108 8.75 -15.80 4.33
N GLY A 109 8.66 -15.19 3.15
CA GLY A 109 8.71 -15.89 1.85
C GLY A 109 7.45 -16.72 1.54
N ASP A 110 6.35 -16.49 2.26
CA ASP A 110 5.08 -17.22 2.09
C ASP A 110 4.23 -16.59 0.97
N TYR A 111 4.71 -16.71 -0.27
CA TYR A 111 4.09 -16.10 -1.45
C TYR A 111 2.77 -16.78 -1.87
N GLU A 112 2.62 -18.09 -1.65
CA GLU A 112 1.33 -18.76 -1.82
C GLU A 112 0.32 -18.26 -0.76
N GLY A 113 0.76 -18.10 0.50
CA GLY A 113 -0.06 -17.52 1.56
C GLY A 113 -0.49 -16.08 1.27
N ILE A 114 0.33 -15.29 0.57
CA ILE A 114 -0.08 -13.98 0.02
C ILE A 114 -1.28 -14.17 -0.90
N CYS A 115 -1.20 -15.05 -1.89
CA CYS A 115 -2.28 -15.29 -2.85
C CYS A 115 -3.59 -15.77 -2.20
N GLU A 116 -3.50 -16.67 -1.21
CA GLU A 116 -4.67 -17.12 -0.45
C GLU A 116 -5.31 -15.98 0.34
N TYR A 117 -4.49 -15.17 1.00
CA TYR A 117 -4.97 -14.06 1.83
C TYR A 117 -5.63 -12.98 0.98
N LEU A 118 -5.01 -12.67 -0.16
CA LEU A 118 -5.47 -11.77 -1.19
C LEU A 118 -6.87 -12.14 -1.73
N LYS A 119 -7.10 -13.42 -2.04
CA LYS A 119 -8.43 -13.96 -2.39
C LYS A 119 -9.44 -13.76 -1.27
N LYS A 120 -9.04 -13.97 -0.01
CA LYS A 120 -9.91 -13.85 1.17
C LYS A 120 -10.36 -12.42 1.44
N VAL A 121 -9.48 -11.43 1.28
CA VAL A 121 -9.82 -10.02 1.55
C VAL A 121 -10.60 -9.37 0.41
N GLY A 122 -10.86 -10.11 -0.67
CA GLY A 122 -11.71 -9.67 -1.77
C GLY A 122 -11.10 -8.50 -2.51
N HIS A 123 -9.90 -8.69 -3.06
CA HIS A 123 -9.17 -7.75 -3.91
C HIS A 123 -10.08 -6.79 -4.67
N THR A 124 -10.26 -5.60 -4.12
CA THR A 124 -10.63 -4.45 -4.93
C THR A 124 -9.32 -3.83 -5.35
N TYR A 125 -9.03 -3.78 -6.65
CA TYR A 125 -7.86 -3.15 -7.27
C TYR A 125 -7.57 -1.77 -6.64
N GLN A 126 -6.81 -1.78 -5.54
CA GLN A 126 -6.43 -0.61 -4.77
C GLN A 126 -4.92 -0.58 -4.80
N SER A 127 -4.37 0.57 -5.20
CA SER A 127 -2.96 0.76 -5.52
C SER A 127 -1.99 0.41 -4.38
N TYR A 128 -2.47 0.28 -3.14
CA TYR A 128 -1.62 -0.12 -2.01
C TYR A 128 -1.40 -1.64 -1.91
N PHE A 129 -2.10 -2.45 -2.70
CA PHE A 129 -1.85 -3.89 -2.83
C PHE A 129 -0.94 -4.23 -4.03
N ASP A 130 -0.44 -3.23 -4.77
CA ASP A 130 0.27 -3.44 -6.03
C ASP A 130 1.48 -4.38 -5.87
N LYS A 131 2.33 -4.18 -4.84
CA LYS A 131 3.43 -5.09 -4.48
C LYS A 131 3.01 -6.56 -4.47
N TYR A 132 1.94 -6.87 -3.73
CA TYR A 132 1.45 -8.23 -3.55
C TYR A 132 0.68 -8.76 -4.76
N THR A 133 0.16 -7.85 -5.59
CA THR A 133 -0.48 -8.20 -6.86
C THR A 133 0.57 -8.66 -7.87
N GLU A 134 1.75 -8.04 -7.90
CA GLU A 134 2.87 -8.51 -8.73
C GLU A 134 3.36 -9.90 -8.28
N VAL A 135 3.41 -10.14 -6.96
CA VAL A 135 3.66 -11.49 -6.40
C VAL A 135 2.60 -12.50 -6.87
N GLU A 136 1.31 -12.14 -6.83
CA GLU A 136 0.23 -13.02 -7.29
C GLU A 136 0.38 -13.40 -8.77
N ARG A 137 0.83 -12.47 -9.63
CA ARG A 137 1.05 -12.77 -11.06
C ARG A 137 2.11 -13.84 -11.27
N MET A 138 3.26 -13.70 -10.63
CA MET A 138 4.33 -14.69 -10.68
C MET A 138 3.89 -16.04 -10.10
N GLN A 139 3.25 -16.02 -8.92
CA GLN A 139 2.75 -17.24 -8.26
C GLN A 139 1.71 -17.98 -9.10
N ARG A 140 0.87 -17.25 -9.86
CA ARG A 140 -0.14 -17.87 -10.73
C ARG A 140 0.47 -18.75 -11.81
N TYR A 141 1.61 -18.35 -12.40
CA TYR A 141 2.31 -19.20 -13.36
C TYR A 141 2.94 -20.41 -12.69
N LEU A 142 3.58 -20.22 -11.52
CA LEU A 142 4.16 -21.31 -10.74
C LEU A 142 3.10 -22.36 -10.38
N ASN A 143 1.89 -21.93 -9.99
CA ASN A 143 0.77 -22.82 -9.66
C ASN A 143 0.23 -23.65 -10.84
N ASN A 144 0.62 -23.34 -12.08
CA ASN A 144 0.27 -24.13 -13.26
C ASN A 144 1.36 -25.15 -13.65
N LEU A 145 2.54 -25.09 -13.01
CA LEU A 145 3.56 -26.10 -13.17
C LEU A 145 3.06 -27.43 -12.62
N HIS A 146 3.35 -28.50 -13.35
CA HIS A 146 2.99 -29.85 -12.96
C HIS A 146 4.15 -30.79 -13.26
N ASP A 147 4.32 -31.82 -12.44
CA ASP A 147 5.31 -32.85 -12.71
C ASP A 147 4.95 -33.60 -14.00
N GLU A 148 5.83 -33.53 -15.00
CA GLU A 148 5.71 -34.31 -16.22
C GLU A 148 6.18 -35.73 -15.91
N ASP A 149 5.28 -36.71 -16.02
CA ASP A 149 5.67 -38.10 -15.78
C ASP A 149 6.56 -38.64 -16.91
N ASP A 150 7.42 -39.61 -16.55
CA ASP A 150 8.38 -40.20 -17.50
C ASP A 150 7.70 -40.71 -18.77
N SER A 151 6.50 -41.30 -18.67
CA SER A 151 5.77 -41.86 -19.81
C SER A 151 5.33 -40.78 -20.80
N TYR A 152 4.91 -39.63 -20.29
CA TYR A 152 4.56 -38.45 -21.07
C TYR A 152 5.81 -37.86 -21.73
N LEU A 153 6.92 -37.74 -21.00
CA LEU A 153 8.21 -37.29 -21.56
C LEU A 153 8.70 -38.22 -22.68
N GLN A 154 8.58 -39.55 -22.54
CA GLN A 154 8.96 -40.48 -23.62
C GLN A 154 8.08 -40.28 -24.86
N TRP A 155 6.77 -40.03 -24.65
CA TRP A 155 5.86 -39.76 -25.75
C TRP A 155 6.24 -38.47 -26.48
N ILE A 156 6.57 -37.40 -25.75
CA ILE A 156 7.02 -36.13 -26.32
C ILE A 156 8.26 -36.36 -27.18
N VAL A 157 9.29 -37.01 -26.62
CA VAL A 157 10.56 -37.28 -27.32
C VAL A 157 10.34 -38.13 -28.57
N LYS A 158 9.57 -39.21 -28.46
CA LYS A 158 9.31 -40.14 -29.57
C LYS A 158 8.54 -39.50 -30.73
N ASN A 159 7.66 -38.54 -30.43
CA ASN A 159 6.82 -37.89 -31.44
C ASN A 159 7.35 -36.50 -31.85
N ASP A 160 8.51 -36.08 -31.33
CA ASP A 160 9.12 -34.78 -31.58
C ASP A 160 8.18 -33.60 -31.27
N LYS A 161 7.48 -33.69 -30.14
CA LYS A 161 6.43 -32.74 -29.71
C LYS A 161 6.93 -31.74 -28.67
N ALA A 162 7.97 -30.97 -29.02
CA ALA A 162 8.58 -30.00 -28.11
C ALA A 162 7.57 -28.96 -27.57
N ASP A 163 6.57 -28.60 -28.39
CA ASP A 163 5.47 -27.70 -28.04
C ASP A 163 4.56 -28.22 -26.91
N ALA A 164 4.62 -29.52 -26.61
CA ALA A 164 3.86 -30.14 -25.54
C ALA A 164 4.50 -29.98 -24.13
N LEU A 165 5.73 -29.47 -24.06
CA LEU A 165 6.42 -29.11 -22.80
C LEU A 165 5.87 -27.77 -22.28
N SER A 166 4.63 -27.79 -21.79
CA SER A 166 3.90 -26.59 -21.38
C SER A 166 4.50 -25.89 -20.16
N ASN A 167 5.24 -26.62 -19.31
CA ASN A 167 5.95 -26.03 -18.18
C ASN A 167 6.95 -24.97 -18.62
N ILE A 168 7.58 -25.12 -19.79
CA ILE A 168 8.52 -24.13 -20.31
C ILE A 168 7.81 -22.80 -20.62
N ASP A 169 6.58 -22.81 -21.13
CA ASP A 169 5.80 -21.58 -21.35
C ASP A 169 5.47 -20.86 -20.04
N TYR A 170 5.15 -21.61 -18.98
CA TYR A 170 4.90 -21.05 -17.66
C TYR A 170 6.19 -20.47 -17.04
N ILE A 171 7.32 -21.16 -17.17
CA ILE A 171 8.63 -20.67 -16.70
C ILE A 171 9.01 -19.38 -17.42
N VAL A 172 8.88 -19.33 -18.75
CA VAL A 172 9.14 -18.10 -19.51
C VAL A 172 8.17 -16.98 -19.11
N GLY A 173 6.92 -17.33 -18.77
CA GLY A 173 5.94 -16.40 -18.20
C GLY A 173 6.40 -15.77 -16.88
N ILE A 174 6.90 -16.58 -15.96
CA ILE A 174 7.45 -16.09 -14.68
C ILE A 174 8.64 -15.16 -14.94
N LEU A 175 9.61 -15.59 -15.75
CA LEU A 175 10.79 -14.79 -16.06
C LEU A 175 10.42 -13.46 -16.71
N SER A 176 9.37 -13.42 -17.54
CA SER A 176 8.87 -12.18 -18.15
C SER A 176 8.34 -11.21 -17.11
N GLU A 177 7.51 -11.68 -16.17
CA GLU A 177 6.98 -10.83 -15.08
C GLU A 177 8.14 -10.35 -14.17
N CYS A 178 9.13 -11.20 -13.91
CA CYS A 178 10.35 -10.81 -13.18
C CYS A 178 11.14 -9.73 -13.90
N GLN A 179 11.31 -9.84 -15.22
CA GLN A 179 12.01 -8.84 -16.03
C GLN A 179 11.24 -7.51 -16.06
N GLU A 180 9.92 -7.55 -16.21
CA GLU A 180 9.08 -6.34 -16.17
C GLU A 180 9.21 -5.59 -14.83
N ALA A 181 9.23 -6.32 -13.70
CA ALA A 181 9.46 -5.75 -12.38
C ALA A 181 10.87 -5.14 -12.24
N ALA A 182 11.90 -5.83 -12.76
CA ALA A 182 13.27 -5.34 -12.76
C ALA A 182 13.43 -4.07 -13.63
N ASP A 183 12.82 -4.04 -14.82
CA ASP A 183 12.82 -2.88 -15.73
C ASP A 183 12.07 -1.68 -15.13
N ALA A 184 11.06 -1.95 -14.29
CA ALA A 184 10.38 -0.95 -13.49
C ALA A 184 11.15 -0.53 -12.23
N TYR A 185 12.38 -1.01 -12.05
CA TYR A 185 13.24 -0.78 -10.88
C TYR A 185 12.57 -1.18 -9.55
N TYR A 186 11.87 -2.32 -9.54
CA TYR A 186 11.17 -2.85 -8.37
C TYR A 186 10.26 -1.79 -7.73
N LYS A 187 9.38 -1.22 -8.56
CA LYS A 187 8.59 -0.02 -8.25
C LYS A 187 7.84 -0.10 -6.91
N TYR A 188 7.46 -1.30 -6.49
CA TYR A 188 6.69 -1.55 -5.27
C TYR A 188 7.47 -2.31 -4.19
N GLU A 189 8.80 -2.37 -4.30
CA GLU A 189 9.70 -3.05 -3.34
C GLU A 189 9.52 -4.58 -3.32
N GLU A 190 9.29 -5.18 -4.49
CA GLU A 190 9.07 -6.61 -4.73
C GLU A 190 10.34 -7.43 -5.07
N GLU A 191 11.53 -6.87 -4.86
CA GLU A 191 12.83 -7.43 -5.28
C GLU A 191 13.11 -8.83 -4.72
N ASP A 192 12.79 -9.09 -3.44
CA ASP A 192 12.97 -10.42 -2.83
C ASP A 192 12.11 -11.50 -3.50
N ALA A 193 10.87 -11.15 -3.88
CA ALA A 193 10.00 -12.07 -4.61
C ALA A 193 10.52 -12.32 -6.03
N VAL A 194 10.92 -11.26 -6.74
CA VAL A 194 11.51 -11.38 -8.08
C VAL A 194 12.74 -12.28 -8.06
N THR A 195 13.62 -12.11 -7.06
CA THR A 195 14.81 -12.94 -6.88
C THR A 195 14.41 -14.41 -6.68
N TYR A 196 13.48 -14.68 -5.76
CA TYR A 196 12.99 -16.03 -5.49
C TYR A 196 12.44 -16.73 -6.74
N TYR A 197 11.54 -16.06 -7.48
CA TYR A 197 10.93 -16.66 -8.66
C TYR A 197 11.91 -16.85 -9.82
N THR A 198 12.87 -15.93 -9.98
CA THR A 198 13.93 -16.05 -10.98
C THR A 198 14.83 -17.25 -10.68
N GLU A 199 15.29 -17.38 -9.44
CA GLU A 199 16.11 -18.52 -9.00
C GLU A 199 15.34 -19.85 -9.16
N TYR A 200 14.07 -19.88 -8.73
CA TYR A 200 13.20 -21.04 -8.90
C TYR A 200 13.11 -21.47 -10.37
N CYS A 201 12.97 -20.52 -11.30
CA CYS A 201 12.89 -20.83 -12.73
C CYS A 201 14.18 -21.47 -13.26
N TYR A 202 15.34 -20.94 -12.86
CA TYR A 202 16.62 -21.49 -13.28
C TYR A 202 16.86 -22.88 -12.69
N ASP A 203 16.57 -23.07 -11.41
CA ASP A 203 16.67 -24.37 -10.74
C ASP A 203 15.75 -25.39 -11.40
N TYR A 204 14.50 -25.03 -11.66
CA TYR A 204 13.53 -25.90 -12.33
C TYR A 204 14.02 -26.34 -13.71
N MET A 205 14.45 -25.39 -14.55
CA MET A 205 14.95 -25.69 -15.89
C MET A 205 16.21 -26.56 -15.84
N LYS A 206 17.05 -26.36 -14.83
CA LYS A 206 18.26 -27.15 -14.65
C LYS A 206 17.97 -28.58 -14.20
N GLU A 207 17.09 -28.75 -13.22
CA GLU A 207 16.75 -30.05 -12.65
C GLU A 207 15.99 -30.93 -13.64
N HIS A 208 14.99 -30.35 -14.32
CA HIS A 208 14.10 -31.13 -15.20
C HIS A 208 14.68 -31.31 -16.61
N TYR A 209 15.32 -30.29 -17.17
CA TYR A 209 15.74 -30.28 -18.58
C TYR A 209 17.26 -30.16 -18.79
N GLU A 210 18.06 -30.07 -17.72
CA GLU A 210 19.52 -29.84 -17.78
C GLU A 210 19.97 -28.54 -18.45
N ILE A 211 19.02 -27.64 -18.72
CA ILE A 211 19.27 -26.33 -19.32
C ILE A 211 19.86 -25.41 -18.24
N SER A 212 21.01 -24.80 -18.53
CA SER A 212 21.66 -23.86 -17.62
C SER A 212 21.09 -22.44 -17.72
N GLU A 213 21.31 -21.64 -16.69
CA GLU A 213 20.99 -20.21 -16.68
C GLU A 213 21.62 -19.47 -17.88
N ASP A 214 22.88 -19.77 -18.21
CA ASP A 214 23.57 -19.16 -19.36
C ASP A 214 22.88 -19.49 -20.69
N GLU A 215 22.36 -20.71 -20.85
CA GLU A 215 21.61 -21.09 -22.06
C GLU A 215 20.27 -20.35 -22.15
N ILE A 216 19.58 -20.16 -21.02
CA ILE A 216 18.33 -19.39 -20.96
C ILE A 216 18.59 -17.93 -21.34
N LYS A 217 19.62 -17.32 -20.72
CA LYS A 217 20.04 -15.95 -21.04
C LYS A 217 20.45 -15.79 -22.50
N SER A 218 21.18 -16.75 -23.06
CA SER A 218 21.52 -16.75 -24.49
C SER A 218 20.28 -16.76 -25.38
N CYS A 219 19.26 -17.56 -25.05
CA CYS A 219 18.01 -17.58 -25.81
C CYS A 219 17.28 -16.23 -25.75
N ILE A 220 17.27 -15.59 -24.57
CA ILE A 220 16.67 -14.27 -24.36
C ILE A 220 17.42 -13.20 -25.17
N ASP A 221 18.75 -13.20 -25.10
CA ASP A 221 19.60 -12.24 -25.81
C ASP A 221 19.48 -12.37 -27.33
N GLU A 222 19.39 -13.61 -27.84
CA GLU A 222 19.19 -13.90 -29.26
C GLU A 222 17.82 -13.43 -29.77
N ALA A 223 16.80 -13.44 -28.90
CA ALA A 223 15.48 -12.90 -29.23
C ALA A 223 15.43 -11.36 -29.16
N GLY A 224 16.44 -10.71 -28.58
CA GLY A 224 16.49 -9.25 -28.42
C GLY A 224 15.96 -8.74 -27.08
N GLY A 225 15.69 -9.63 -26.13
CA GLY A 225 15.16 -9.34 -24.81
C GLY A 225 13.95 -10.21 -24.47
N LEU A 226 13.54 -10.18 -23.20
CA LEU A 226 12.37 -10.91 -22.71
C LEU A 226 11.17 -9.97 -22.68
N THR A 227 10.59 -9.72 -23.87
CA THR A 227 9.38 -8.90 -24.02
C THR A 227 8.16 -9.78 -24.32
N TYR A 228 6.96 -9.20 -24.20
CA TYR A 228 5.72 -9.88 -24.57
C TYR A 228 5.73 -10.42 -26.00
N ASP A 229 6.33 -9.69 -26.95
CA ASP A 229 6.34 -10.06 -28.37
C ASP A 229 7.36 -11.19 -28.66
N ASP A 230 8.40 -11.31 -27.84
CA ASP A 230 9.50 -12.27 -28.04
C ASP A 230 9.30 -13.58 -27.26
N LYS A 231 8.29 -13.63 -26.38
CA LYS A 231 8.00 -14.75 -25.48
C LYS A 231 7.84 -16.09 -26.21
N ASP A 232 7.11 -16.09 -27.33
CA ASP A 232 6.84 -17.30 -28.12
C ASP A 232 8.14 -17.83 -28.74
N GLN A 233 8.99 -16.94 -29.26
CA GLN A 233 10.28 -17.31 -29.83
C GLN A 233 11.22 -17.93 -28.79
N ILE A 234 11.29 -17.34 -27.60
CA ILE A 234 12.13 -17.82 -26.49
C ILE A 234 11.61 -19.18 -25.99
N THR A 235 10.29 -19.31 -25.82
CA THR A 235 9.64 -20.57 -25.43
C THR A 235 9.97 -21.68 -26.43
N GLU A 236 9.82 -21.42 -27.73
CA GLU A 236 10.14 -22.41 -28.75
C GLU A 236 11.63 -22.83 -28.75
N ALA A 237 12.54 -21.88 -28.54
CA ALA A 237 13.97 -22.16 -28.48
C ALA A 237 14.30 -23.07 -27.28
N LEU A 238 13.76 -22.75 -26.12
CA LEU A 238 13.94 -23.54 -24.89
C LEU A 238 13.28 -24.92 -24.99
N GLN A 239 12.10 -25.03 -25.60
CA GLN A 239 11.46 -26.32 -25.85
C GLN A 239 12.30 -27.21 -26.77
N LYS A 240 12.92 -26.64 -27.82
CA LYS A 240 13.83 -27.37 -28.71
C LYS A 240 15.11 -27.82 -28.00
N LEU A 241 15.65 -27.01 -27.09
CA LEU A 241 16.76 -27.39 -26.24
C LEU A 241 16.36 -28.54 -25.29
N ALA A 242 15.23 -28.40 -24.61
CA ALA A 242 14.75 -29.36 -23.63
C ALA A 242 14.51 -30.74 -24.27
N ILE A 243 13.83 -30.80 -25.43
CA ILE A 243 13.61 -32.08 -26.11
C ILE A 243 14.92 -32.72 -26.57
N SER A 244 15.95 -31.94 -26.93
CA SER A 244 17.28 -32.45 -27.27
C SER A 244 17.94 -33.10 -26.06
N ARG A 245 17.90 -32.45 -24.88
CA ARG A 245 18.46 -33.02 -23.64
C ARG A 245 17.72 -34.27 -23.19
N LEU A 246 16.39 -34.27 -23.32
CA LEU A 246 15.58 -35.44 -23.01
C LEU A 246 15.90 -36.62 -23.94
N LYS A 247 16.13 -36.38 -25.24
CA LYS A 247 16.61 -37.42 -26.17
C LYS A 247 17.91 -38.04 -25.68
N ASP A 248 18.91 -37.20 -25.35
CA ASP A 248 20.22 -37.66 -24.89
C ASP A 248 20.15 -38.47 -23.57
N LYS A 249 19.19 -38.16 -22.68
CA LYS A 249 18.96 -38.91 -21.42
C LYS A 249 18.34 -40.30 -21.65
N MET A 250 17.66 -40.50 -22.77
CA MET A 250 16.83 -41.68 -23.04
C MET A 250 17.50 -42.72 -23.96
N GLU A 251 18.61 -42.34 -24.60
CA GLU A 251 19.50 -43.23 -25.36
C GLU A 251 20.51 -43.96 -24.45
#